data_AF-A0A962X8S6-F1
#
_entry.id   AF-A0A962X8S6-F1
#
_cell.length_a   1.000
_cell.length_b   1.000
_cell.length_c   1.000
_cell.angle_alpha   90.00
_cell.angle_beta   90.00
_cell.angle_gamma   90.00
#
_symmetry.space_group_name_H-M   'P 1'
#
loop_
_entity.id
_entity.type
_entity.pdbx_description
1 polymer ?
#
loop_
_entity_poly.entity_id
_entity_poly.type
_entity_poly.pdbx_seq_one_letter_code
_entity_poly.pdbx_strand_id
1 'polypeptide(L)'
;RNTAPAVAIAALHAQSRGDDPILLILPSDHVIADVDGFRAAVRQVAGPAEAGQLITFGIVPTAPETGYGYIQAGAPCADSGICKVDRFVEKPDAATAQSYVASGHYYWNSGMFMFSASAFLAELERFAPAMLSACQQALATDRVDTDFLWLGREAFAACPKDSIDYAVMEKTDHALVMPLAVGWNDVGSWSALWAVGERDQEGNIERGDVISVDTRDSYIDAASRLVATVGVEHLVIVETADAVLVASKDQVQDVKAVVDQLKNRHRSEGRMHRKVYRPWGCYDSIDFDQRFQVKRITVNPGASLSSQMHHHRAEHWVVVRGTARVTRGEEVFLLTENQSTYISVGVRHRLENPGKIPLEIVEVQSGSYLGEDDIVRYDDVYGRGE
;
A
#
# COMPACT_ATOMS: atom_id res chain seq x y z
N ARG A 1 -4.76 -9.26 6.54
CA ARG A 1 -5.79 -10.32 6.38
C ARG A 1 -7.10 -9.67 5.90
N ASN A 2 -7.06 -8.84 4.85
CA ASN A 2 -8.12 -7.87 4.52
C ASN A 2 -8.32 -6.82 5.63
N THR A 3 -9.33 -5.95 5.54
CA THR A 3 -9.46 -4.72 6.35
C THR A 3 -9.95 -4.93 7.78
N ALA A 4 -10.90 -5.85 8.04
CA ALA A 4 -11.44 -6.02 9.40
C ALA A 4 -10.37 -6.40 10.44
N PRO A 5 -9.47 -7.38 10.19
CA PRO A 5 -8.39 -7.69 11.14
C PRO A 5 -7.40 -6.54 11.33
N ALA A 6 -7.16 -5.72 10.31
CA ALA A 6 -6.25 -4.58 10.42
C ALA A 6 -6.83 -3.50 11.37
N VAL A 7 -8.12 -3.20 11.21
CA VAL A 7 -8.84 -2.26 12.07
C VAL A 7 -8.94 -2.82 13.51
N ALA A 8 -9.20 -4.13 13.67
CA ALA A 8 -9.26 -4.77 14.98
C ALA A 8 -7.94 -4.64 15.75
N ILE A 9 -6.80 -4.89 15.10
CA ILE A 9 -5.48 -4.70 15.71
C ILE A 9 -5.26 -3.23 16.09
N ALA A 10 -5.61 -2.29 15.20
CA ALA A 10 -5.47 -0.87 15.48
C ALA A 10 -6.31 -0.44 16.69
N ALA A 11 -7.56 -0.90 16.78
CA ALA A 11 -8.47 -0.59 17.88
C ALA A 11 -8.00 -1.18 19.22
N LEU A 12 -7.61 -2.45 19.24
CA LEU A 12 -7.05 -3.10 20.43
C LEU A 12 -5.77 -2.41 20.89
N HIS A 13 -4.87 -2.07 19.95
CA HIS A 13 -3.63 -1.37 20.27
C HIS A 13 -3.90 0.04 20.80
N ALA A 14 -4.85 0.77 20.22
CA ALA A 14 -5.23 2.09 20.69
C ALA A 14 -5.80 2.07 22.12
N GLN A 15 -6.56 1.03 22.50
CA GLN A 15 -7.06 0.85 23.86
C GLN A 15 -6.03 0.32 24.87
N SER A 16 -4.85 -0.15 24.43
CA SER A 16 -3.85 -0.76 25.31
C SER A 16 -3.36 0.15 26.44
N ARG A 17 -3.55 1.48 26.30
CA ARG A 17 -3.17 2.50 27.29
C ARG A 17 -4.27 2.85 28.28
N GLY A 18 -5.43 2.20 28.20
CA GLY A 18 -6.58 2.44 29.06
C GLY A 18 -7.50 3.58 28.60
N ASP A 19 -7.24 4.14 27.41
CA ASP A 19 -8.08 5.16 26.77
C ASP A 19 -9.10 4.51 25.81
N ASP A 20 -10.15 5.25 25.45
CA ASP A 20 -11.09 4.85 24.39
C ASP A 20 -11.15 5.90 23.27
N PRO A 21 -10.13 5.93 22.39
CA PRO A 21 -10.03 6.97 21.38
C PRO A 21 -11.00 6.77 20.22
N ILE A 22 -11.32 7.86 19.53
CA ILE A 22 -11.94 7.82 18.21
C ILE A 22 -10.90 7.48 17.16
N LEU A 23 -11.22 6.50 16.33
CA LEU A 23 -10.40 6.06 15.20
C LEU A 23 -11.01 6.59 13.91
N LEU A 24 -10.17 7.22 13.09
CA LEU A 24 -10.49 7.55 11.71
C LEU A 24 -9.73 6.58 10.80
N ILE A 25 -10.45 5.69 10.14
CA ILE A 25 -9.89 4.65 9.27
C ILE A 25 -9.96 5.14 7.83
N LEU A 26 -8.80 5.26 7.18
CA LEU A 26 -8.65 5.80 5.84
C LEU A 26 -7.84 4.82 4.96
N PRO A 27 -8.34 4.47 3.77
CA PRO A 27 -7.52 3.86 2.73
C PRO A 27 -6.39 4.82 2.31
N SER A 28 -5.19 4.28 2.11
CA SER A 28 -3.99 5.07 1.82
C SER A 28 -3.86 5.49 0.36
N ASP A 29 -4.70 4.93 -0.50
CA ASP A 29 -4.67 5.01 -1.96
C ASP A 29 -5.74 5.93 -2.55
N HIS A 30 -6.54 6.61 -1.74
CA HIS A 30 -7.58 7.52 -2.23
C HIS A 30 -7.06 8.95 -2.48
N VAL A 31 -7.69 9.65 -3.44
CA VAL A 31 -7.52 11.09 -3.66
C VAL A 31 -8.78 11.81 -3.19
N ILE A 32 -8.58 12.92 -2.47
CA ILE A 32 -9.63 13.84 -2.04
C ILE A 32 -9.22 15.24 -2.49
N ALA A 33 -9.97 15.83 -3.42
CA ALA A 33 -9.65 17.17 -3.95
C ALA A 33 -9.98 18.28 -2.95
N ASP A 34 -11.12 18.21 -2.27
CA ASP A 34 -11.53 19.18 -1.24
C ASP A 34 -11.18 18.70 0.17
N VAL A 35 -9.94 18.98 0.56
CA VAL A 35 -9.39 18.58 1.87
C VAL A 35 -10.11 19.27 3.03
N ASP A 36 -10.51 20.54 2.87
CA ASP A 36 -11.16 21.30 3.95
C ASP A 36 -12.61 20.86 4.15
N GLY A 37 -13.33 20.55 3.07
CA GLY A 37 -14.65 19.91 3.10
C GLY A 37 -14.60 18.56 3.81
N PHE A 38 -13.61 17.72 3.51
CA PHE A 38 -13.44 16.44 4.20
C PHE A 38 -13.18 16.62 5.70
N ARG A 39 -12.29 17.54 6.08
CA ARG A 39 -12.02 17.85 7.51
C ARG A 39 -13.25 18.38 8.23
N ALA A 40 -14.09 19.19 7.55
CA ALA A 40 -15.34 19.67 8.12
C ALA A 40 -16.30 18.51 8.40
N ALA A 41 -16.46 17.58 7.45
CA ALA A 41 -17.31 16.41 7.61
C ALA A 41 -16.82 15.50 8.74
N VAL A 42 -15.52 15.24 8.86
CA VAL A 42 -14.93 14.47 9.97
C VAL A 42 -15.28 15.09 11.33
N ARG A 43 -15.18 16.43 11.46
CA ARG A 43 -15.55 17.11 12.72
C ARG A 43 -17.05 17.01 13.02
N GLN A 44 -17.89 17.04 11.99
CA GLN A 44 -19.34 16.97 12.13
C GLN A 44 -19.82 15.61 12.68
N VAL A 45 -19.15 14.52 12.32
CA VAL A 45 -19.50 13.15 12.76
C VAL A 45 -18.77 12.70 14.03
N ALA A 46 -17.89 13.52 14.57
CA ALA A 46 -17.14 13.20 15.78
C ALA A 46 -18.05 12.92 16.98
N GLY A 47 -19.04 13.78 17.23
CA GLY A 47 -20.00 13.59 18.33
C GLY A 47 -20.80 12.28 18.24
N PRO A 48 -21.42 11.95 17.08
CA PRO A 48 -22.05 10.64 16.88
C PRO A 48 -21.10 9.45 17.07
N ALA A 49 -19.85 9.54 16.61
CA ALA A 49 -18.85 8.50 16.81
C ALA A 49 -18.49 8.30 18.29
N GLU A 50 -18.36 9.40 19.05
CA GLU A 50 -18.18 9.39 20.52
C GLU A 50 -19.39 8.79 21.24
N ALA A 51 -20.60 8.94 20.68
CA ALA A 51 -21.82 8.32 21.17
C ALA A 51 -21.98 6.84 20.77
N GLY A 52 -20.93 6.21 20.22
CA GLY A 52 -20.90 4.78 19.87
C GLY A 52 -21.55 4.43 18.54
N GLN A 53 -21.78 5.40 17.65
CA GLN A 53 -22.20 5.13 16.27
C GLN A 53 -21.00 4.76 15.39
N LEU A 54 -21.23 3.89 14.42
CA LEU A 54 -20.22 3.50 13.43
C LEU A 54 -20.44 4.30 12.15
N ILE A 55 -19.60 5.29 11.92
CA ILE A 55 -19.76 6.21 10.80
C ILE A 55 -19.05 5.65 9.57
N THR A 56 -19.74 5.65 8.44
CA THR A 56 -19.16 5.50 7.11
C THR A 56 -19.37 6.77 6.31
N PHE A 57 -18.44 7.06 5.40
CA PHE A 57 -18.55 8.21 4.50
C PHE A 57 -19.02 7.76 3.12
N GLY A 58 -20.20 8.20 2.72
CA GLY A 58 -20.81 7.84 1.43
C GLY A 58 -20.54 8.92 0.38
N ILE A 59 -19.86 8.59 -0.72
CA ILE A 59 -19.60 9.56 -1.78
C ILE A 59 -20.85 9.74 -2.63
N VAL A 60 -21.22 10.99 -2.90
CA VAL A 60 -22.32 11.31 -3.82
C VAL A 60 -21.97 10.78 -5.23
N PRO A 61 -22.73 9.79 -5.75
CA PRO A 61 -22.41 9.20 -7.05
C PRO A 61 -22.55 10.21 -8.18
N THR A 62 -21.56 10.25 -9.07
CA THR A 62 -21.60 11.07 -10.30
C THR A 62 -21.91 10.25 -11.55
N ALA A 63 -21.87 8.92 -11.44
CA ALA A 63 -22.15 7.96 -12.51
C ALA A 63 -22.67 6.63 -11.94
N PRO A 64 -23.32 5.77 -12.75
CA PRO A 64 -23.75 4.44 -12.30
C PRO A 64 -22.60 3.43 -12.35
N GLU A 65 -21.59 3.62 -11.49
CA GLU A 65 -20.41 2.77 -11.45
C GLU A 65 -20.74 1.37 -10.93
N THR A 66 -20.31 0.32 -11.63
CA THR A 66 -20.55 -1.08 -11.22
C THR A 66 -19.39 -1.66 -10.41
N GLY A 67 -18.23 -1.00 -10.44
CA GLY A 67 -17.04 -1.42 -9.71
C GLY A 67 -17.06 -1.13 -8.21
N TYR A 68 -17.97 -0.26 -7.75
CA TYR A 68 -18.05 0.20 -6.36
C TYR A 68 -19.15 -0.50 -5.56
N GLY A 69 -18.94 -0.55 -4.25
CA GLY A 69 -20.00 -0.78 -3.29
C GLY A 69 -20.89 0.45 -3.15
N TYR A 70 -22.16 0.23 -2.82
CA TYR A 70 -23.16 1.27 -2.56
C TYR A 70 -23.72 1.12 -1.14
N ILE A 71 -24.06 2.27 -0.55
CA ILE A 71 -24.69 2.40 0.76
C ILE A 71 -26.06 3.00 0.53
N GLN A 72 -27.11 2.27 0.88
CA GLN A 72 -28.46 2.82 0.91
C GLN A 72 -28.64 3.63 2.20
N ALA A 73 -28.88 4.93 2.06
CA ALA A 73 -29.26 5.77 3.18
C ALA A 73 -30.73 5.55 3.54
N GLY A 74 -30.94 5.34 4.84
CA GLY A 74 -32.25 5.26 5.47
C GLY A 74 -32.71 6.61 6.02
N ALA A 75 -33.40 6.56 7.15
CA ALA A 75 -33.95 7.75 7.79
C ALA A 75 -32.86 8.75 8.21
N PRO A 76 -33.07 10.06 7.99
CA PRO A 76 -32.14 11.10 8.43
C PRO A 76 -32.06 11.18 9.96
N CYS A 77 -30.86 11.37 10.46
CA CYS A 77 -30.57 11.61 11.87
C CYS A 77 -30.64 13.12 12.14
N ALA A 78 -31.84 13.61 12.47
CA ALA A 78 -32.12 15.04 12.64
C ALA A 78 -31.73 15.87 11.40
N ASP A 79 -31.54 17.18 11.55
CA ASP A 79 -31.16 18.10 10.46
C ASP A 79 -29.64 18.11 10.19
N SER A 80 -28.94 17.03 10.57
CA SER A 80 -27.47 16.96 10.50
C SER A 80 -26.92 16.55 9.13
N GLY A 81 -27.78 16.15 8.19
CA GLY A 81 -27.37 15.58 6.89
C GLY A 81 -26.79 14.16 6.99
N ILE A 82 -26.68 13.59 8.19
CA ILE A 82 -26.28 12.20 8.43
C ILE A 82 -27.53 11.31 8.37
N CYS A 83 -27.45 10.13 7.77
CA CYS A 83 -28.56 9.18 7.72
C CYS A 83 -28.18 7.86 8.39
N LYS A 84 -29.18 7.08 8.81
CA LYS A 84 -28.97 5.66 9.09
C LYS A 84 -28.55 4.93 7.83
N VAL A 85 -27.82 3.83 7.99
CA VAL A 85 -27.59 2.89 6.88
C VAL A 85 -28.69 1.84 6.89
N ASP A 86 -29.42 1.72 5.78
CA ASP A 86 -30.43 0.66 5.61
C ASP A 86 -29.77 -0.64 5.13
N ARG A 87 -28.83 -0.55 4.19
CA ARG A 87 -28.04 -1.68 3.71
C ARG A 87 -26.81 -1.25 2.93
N PHE A 88 -25.84 -2.14 2.86
CA PHE A 88 -24.75 -2.11 1.90
C PHE A 88 -25.08 -3.04 0.73
N VAL A 89 -24.61 -2.68 -0.47
CA VAL A 89 -24.77 -3.47 -1.69
C VAL A 89 -23.46 -3.45 -2.44
N GLU A 90 -22.87 -4.61 -2.71
CA GLU A 90 -21.61 -4.68 -3.46
C GLU A 90 -21.80 -4.93 -4.95
N LYS A 91 -21.09 -4.12 -5.75
CA LYS A 91 -20.92 -4.25 -7.21
C LYS A 91 -22.20 -4.63 -7.97
N PRO A 92 -23.22 -3.75 -7.96
CA PRO A 92 -24.46 -4.01 -8.68
C PRO A 92 -24.22 -4.09 -10.20
N ASP A 93 -25.15 -4.74 -10.91
CA ASP A 93 -25.18 -4.64 -12.37
C ASP A 93 -25.50 -3.21 -12.84
N ALA A 94 -25.24 -2.91 -14.11
CA ALA A 94 -25.37 -1.56 -14.67
C ALA A 94 -26.79 -0.98 -14.55
N ALA A 95 -27.83 -1.81 -14.71
CA ALA A 95 -29.22 -1.35 -14.61
C ALA A 95 -29.57 -1.00 -13.17
N THR A 96 -29.11 -1.81 -12.23
CA THR A 96 -29.27 -1.60 -10.79
C THR A 96 -28.50 -0.36 -10.33
N ALA A 97 -27.23 -0.20 -10.73
CA ALA A 97 -26.44 1.00 -10.45
C ALA A 97 -27.13 2.28 -10.97
N GLN A 98 -27.69 2.23 -12.18
CA GLN A 98 -28.44 3.35 -12.74
C GLN A 98 -29.69 3.69 -11.91
N SER A 99 -30.40 2.69 -11.41
CA SER A 99 -31.54 2.90 -10.51
C SER A 99 -31.13 3.54 -9.17
N TYR A 100 -29.96 3.14 -8.63
CA TYR A 100 -29.43 3.66 -7.38
C TYR A 100 -29.10 5.15 -7.48
N VAL A 101 -28.35 5.52 -8.51
CA VAL A 101 -28.02 6.93 -8.79
C VAL A 101 -29.28 7.77 -9.01
N ALA A 102 -30.22 7.26 -9.81
CA ALA A 102 -31.47 7.98 -10.10
C ALA A 102 -32.35 8.20 -8.87
N SER A 103 -32.27 7.32 -7.87
CA SER A 103 -33.06 7.45 -6.64
C SER A 103 -32.57 8.57 -5.71
N GLY A 104 -31.29 8.94 -5.78
CA GLY A 104 -30.68 9.88 -4.84
C GLY A 104 -30.53 9.36 -3.40
N HIS A 105 -30.86 8.10 -3.14
CA HIS A 105 -30.82 7.47 -1.81
C HIS A 105 -29.61 6.55 -1.61
N TYR A 106 -28.73 6.46 -2.60
CA TYR A 106 -27.53 5.62 -2.53
C TYR A 106 -26.28 6.46 -2.70
N TYR A 107 -25.26 6.07 -1.96
CA TYR A 107 -23.92 6.66 -1.99
C TYR A 107 -22.89 5.59 -2.30
N TRP A 108 -21.78 5.93 -2.95
CA TRP A 108 -20.68 4.99 -3.08
C TRP A 108 -20.00 4.77 -1.73
N ASN A 109 -19.69 3.52 -1.42
CA ASN A 109 -18.92 3.16 -0.24
C ASN A 109 -17.47 3.61 -0.44
N SER A 110 -17.03 4.60 0.34
CA SER A 110 -15.66 5.13 0.25
C SER A 110 -14.61 4.29 0.98
N GLY A 111 -14.99 3.24 1.71
CA GLY A 111 -14.08 2.48 2.57
C GLY A 111 -13.48 3.29 3.73
N MET A 112 -13.95 4.53 3.96
CA MET A 112 -13.57 5.35 5.11
C MET A 112 -14.57 5.17 6.24
N PHE A 113 -14.05 5.06 7.47
CA PHE A 113 -14.87 4.85 8.67
C PHE A 113 -14.41 5.69 9.86
N MET A 114 -15.33 5.99 10.77
CA MET A 114 -15.02 6.67 12.03
C MET A 114 -15.87 6.13 13.18
N PHE A 115 -15.24 5.75 14.29
CA PHE A 115 -15.91 5.19 15.47
C PHE A 115 -14.99 5.20 16.70
N SER A 116 -15.54 5.09 17.90
CA SER A 116 -14.73 4.75 19.08
C SER A 116 -14.18 3.32 18.98
N ALA A 117 -12.98 3.11 19.53
CA ALA A 117 -12.37 1.78 19.55
C ALA A 117 -13.27 0.76 20.26
N SER A 118 -13.90 1.13 21.38
CA SER A 118 -14.81 0.28 22.14
C SER A 118 -16.05 -0.13 21.35
N ALA A 119 -16.70 0.81 20.66
CA ALA A 119 -17.93 0.53 19.91
C ALA A 119 -17.65 -0.44 18.76
N PHE A 120 -16.55 -0.23 18.03
CA PHE A 120 -16.15 -1.16 16.98
C PHE A 120 -15.80 -2.56 17.51
N LEU A 121 -15.04 -2.64 18.61
CA LEU A 121 -14.66 -3.93 19.19
C LEU A 121 -15.87 -4.69 19.74
N ALA A 122 -16.86 -4.00 20.31
CA ALA A 122 -18.10 -4.60 20.77
C ALA A 122 -18.92 -5.21 19.61
N GLU A 123 -19.07 -4.48 18.50
CA GLU A 123 -19.76 -5.01 17.32
C GLU A 123 -18.95 -6.14 16.64
N LEU A 124 -17.61 -6.05 16.65
CA LEU A 124 -16.75 -7.13 16.16
C LEU A 124 -16.85 -8.39 17.03
N GLU A 125 -16.95 -8.25 18.36
CA GLU A 125 -17.18 -9.38 19.27
C GLU A 125 -18.52 -10.06 18.97
N ARG A 126 -19.56 -9.25 18.70
CA ARG A 126 -20.90 -9.75 18.38
C ARG A 126 -20.96 -10.52 17.05
N PHE A 127 -20.31 -10.00 16.00
CA PHE A 127 -20.46 -10.54 14.64
C PHE A 127 -19.29 -11.40 14.15
N ALA A 128 -18.11 -11.24 14.71
CA ALA A 128 -16.89 -11.96 14.34
C ALA A 128 -15.99 -12.27 15.56
N PRO A 129 -16.49 -12.95 16.60
CA PRO A 129 -15.75 -13.19 17.85
C PRO A 129 -14.43 -13.94 17.63
N ALA A 130 -14.39 -14.87 16.67
CA ALA A 130 -13.18 -15.60 16.32
C ALA A 130 -12.07 -14.67 15.76
N MET A 131 -12.46 -13.62 15.02
CA MET A 131 -11.52 -12.61 14.52
C MET A 131 -10.96 -11.76 15.65
N LEU A 132 -11.83 -11.30 16.55
CA LEU A 132 -11.41 -10.52 17.73
C LEU A 132 -10.43 -11.34 18.59
N SER A 133 -10.76 -12.59 18.90
CA SER A 133 -9.92 -13.48 19.70
C SER A 133 -8.54 -13.72 19.05
N ALA A 134 -8.50 -13.97 17.74
CA ALA A 134 -7.23 -14.15 17.02
C ALA A 134 -6.38 -12.87 17.03
N CYS A 135 -6.99 -11.69 16.90
CA CYS A 135 -6.29 -10.41 16.97
C CYS A 135 -5.73 -10.15 18.38
N GLN A 136 -6.50 -10.46 19.43
CA GLN A 136 -6.03 -10.37 20.82
C GLN A 136 -4.85 -11.30 21.10
N GLN A 137 -4.91 -12.55 20.63
CA GLN A 137 -3.80 -13.51 20.77
C GLN A 137 -2.55 -13.07 20.00
N ALA A 138 -2.73 -12.51 18.80
CA ALA A 138 -1.64 -11.99 17.99
C ALA A 138 -0.93 -10.79 18.65
N LEU A 139 -1.67 -9.96 19.38
CA LEU A 139 -1.11 -8.87 20.19
C LEU A 139 -0.49 -9.37 21.50
N ALA A 140 -1.03 -10.41 22.14
CA ALA A 140 -0.44 -10.98 23.35
C ALA A 140 0.92 -11.67 23.12
N THR A 141 1.19 -12.05 21.87
CA THR A 141 2.44 -12.68 21.40
C THR A 141 3.21 -11.77 20.46
N ASP A 142 2.99 -10.45 20.58
CA ASP A 142 3.68 -9.47 19.77
C ASP A 142 5.16 -9.32 20.15
N ARG A 143 5.92 -8.73 19.23
CA ARG A 143 7.29 -8.29 19.47
C ARG A 143 7.41 -6.85 19.01
N VAL A 144 7.77 -5.97 19.92
CA VAL A 144 8.06 -4.56 19.62
C VAL A 144 9.53 -4.42 19.26
N ASP A 145 9.80 -3.78 18.12
CA ASP A 145 11.10 -3.24 17.73
C ASP A 145 11.02 -1.70 17.75
N THR A 146 12.14 -1.00 17.57
CA THR A 146 12.26 0.47 17.69
C THR A 146 11.17 1.23 16.93
N ASP A 147 10.81 0.76 15.73
CA ASP A 147 9.83 1.40 14.85
C ASP A 147 8.62 0.51 14.50
N PHE A 148 8.58 -0.75 14.95
CA PHE A 148 7.62 -1.74 14.45
C PHE A 148 6.97 -2.59 15.54
N LEU A 149 5.67 -2.83 15.37
CA LEU A 149 4.92 -3.83 16.13
C LEU A 149 4.75 -5.09 15.26
N TRP A 150 5.47 -6.15 15.60
CA TRP A 150 5.34 -7.44 14.92
C TRP A 150 4.29 -8.28 15.62
N LEU A 151 3.18 -8.58 14.94
CA LEU A 151 2.13 -9.45 15.47
C LEU A 151 2.60 -10.91 15.53
N GLY A 152 2.11 -11.65 16.52
CA GLY A 152 2.32 -13.09 16.63
C GLY A 152 1.89 -13.82 15.36
N ARG A 153 2.88 -14.38 14.63
CA ARG A 153 2.68 -14.92 13.27
C ARG A 153 1.61 -16.00 13.23
N GLU A 154 1.66 -16.98 14.13
CA GLU A 154 0.74 -18.12 14.13
C GLU A 154 -0.71 -17.69 14.42
N ALA A 155 -0.91 -16.88 15.46
CA ALA A 155 -2.23 -16.38 15.84
C ALA A 155 -2.84 -15.49 14.75
N PHE A 156 -2.07 -14.54 14.20
CA PHE A 156 -2.56 -13.69 13.12
C PHE A 156 -2.76 -14.46 11.81
N ALA A 157 -1.98 -15.52 11.59
CA ALA A 157 -2.21 -16.42 10.47
C ALA A 157 -3.52 -17.21 10.63
N ALA A 158 -3.91 -17.61 11.83
CA ALA A 158 -5.19 -18.27 12.06
C ALA A 158 -6.41 -17.32 11.97
N CYS A 159 -6.19 -16.00 12.01
CA CYS A 159 -7.26 -15.00 11.95
C CYS A 159 -8.07 -15.09 10.63
N PRO A 160 -9.42 -15.18 10.70
CA PRO A 160 -10.28 -15.12 9.52
C PRO A 160 -9.99 -13.90 8.64
N LYS A 161 -10.06 -14.07 7.32
CA LYS A 161 -9.85 -13.00 6.34
C LYS A 161 -11.21 -12.45 5.89
N ASP A 162 -11.55 -11.24 6.30
CA ASP A 162 -12.78 -10.56 5.87
C ASP A 162 -12.61 -9.02 5.86
N SER A 163 -13.46 -8.30 5.12
CA SER A 163 -13.47 -6.83 5.15
C SER A 163 -14.31 -6.31 6.32
N ILE A 164 -14.05 -5.07 6.74
CA ILE A 164 -14.84 -4.40 7.77
C ILE A 164 -16.31 -4.25 7.37
N ASP A 165 -16.56 -4.04 6.07
CA ASP A 165 -17.88 -3.95 5.48
C ASP A 165 -18.70 -5.18 5.84
N TYR A 166 -18.26 -6.37 5.42
CA TYR A 166 -18.96 -7.64 5.65
C TYR A 166 -18.89 -8.13 7.10
N ALA A 167 -17.75 -7.93 7.78
CA ALA A 167 -17.57 -8.42 9.13
C ALA A 167 -18.49 -7.70 10.12
N VAL A 168 -18.69 -6.38 9.93
CA VAL A 168 -19.35 -5.51 10.91
C VAL A 168 -20.41 -4.61 10.26
N MET A 169 -20.04 -3.78 9.28
CA MET A 169 -20.89 -2.66 8.84
C MET A 169 -22.21 -3.12 8.21
N GLU A 170 -22.25 -4.22 7.46
CA GLU A 170 -23.50 -4.76 6.88
C GLU A 170 -24.47 -5.32 7.92
N LYS A 171 -23.98 -5.64 9.12
CA LYS A 171 -24.73 -6.39 10.15
C LYS A 171 -25.15 -5.51 11.33
N THR A 172 -24.49 -4.36 11.51
CA THR A 172 -24.71 -3.49 12.66
C THR A 172 -25.93 -2.59 12.48
N ASP A 173 -26.68 -2.41 13.56
CA ASP A 173 -27.78 -1.44 13.65
C ASP A 173 -27.30 -0.02 14.01
N HIS A 174 -25.99 0.14 14.25
CA HIS A 174 -25.35 1.39 14.69
C HIS A 174 -24.66 2.15 13.54
N ALA A 175 -24.82 1.69 12.30
CA ALA A 175 -24.19 2.30 11.14
C ALA A 175 -24.90 3.59 10.72
N LEU A 176 -24.13 4.67 10.58
CA LEU A 176 -24.57 5.93 10.01
C LEU A 176 -23.74 6.27 8.77
N VAL A 177 -24.37 6.86 7.76
CA VAL A 177 -23.71 7.36 6.56
C VAL A 177 -23.69 8.88 6.54
N MET A 178 -22.51 9.44 6.33
CA MET A 178 -22.30 10.85 6.02
C MET A 178 -22.12 11.03 4.51
N PRO A 179 -23.09 11.64 3.80
CA PRO A 179 -22.91 12.02 2.40
C PRO A 179 -21.74 13.00 2.22
N LEU A 180 -20.87 12.71 1.25
CA LEU A 180 -19.69 13.52 0.92
C LEU A 180 -19.63 13.87 -0.57
N ALA A 181 -19.36 15.14 -0.84
CA ALA A 181 -19.05 15.66 -2.17
C ALA A 181 -17.72 16.43 -2.11
N VAL A 182 -16.60 15.71 -2.11
CA VAL A 182 -15.25 16.26 -1.87
C VAL A 182 -14.26 15.99 -3.01
N GLY A 183 -14.77 15.67 -4.20
CA GLY A 183 -13.93 15.25 -5.33
C GLY A 183 -13.12 14.00 -5.02
N TRP A 184 -13.76 13.02 -4.39
CA TRP A 184 -13.14 11.74 -4.01
C TRP A 184 -12.91 10.85 -5.22
N ASN A 185 -11.80 10.09 -5.20
CA ASN A 185 -11.53 9.01 -6.12
C ASN A 185 -10.72 7.89 -5.43
N ASP A 186 -11.09 6.63 -5.66
CA ASP A 186 -10.41 5.43 -5.15
C ASP A 186 -8.99 5.25 -5.71
N VAL A 187 -8.64 5.92 -6.82
CA VAL A 187 -7.35 5.72 -7.54
C VAL A 187 -7.04 4.24 -7.85
N GLY A 188 -8.05 3.38 -7.82
CA GLY A 188 -7.90 1.96 -8.16
C GLY A 188 -7.71 1.68 -9.65
N SER A 189 -7.68 2.70 -10.51
CA SER A 189 -7.54 2.56 -11.97
C SER A 189 -6.82 3.75 -12.60
N TRP A 190 -6.14 3.53 -13.73
CA TRP A 190 -5.46 4.62 -14.45
C TRP A 190 -6.42 5.69 -15.01
N SER A 191 -7.70 5.36 -15.18
CA SER A 191 -8.74 6.35 -15.49
C SER A 191 -8.94 7.36 -14.35
N ALA A 192 -8.71 6.97 -13.10
CA ALA A 192 -8.73 7.88 -11.97
C ALA A 192 -7.57 8.88 -12.02
N LEU A 193 -6.34 8.41 -12.31
CA LEU A 193 -5.19 9.29 -12.49
C LEU A 193 -5.38 10.26 -13.65
N TRP A 194 -6.06 9.81 -14.72
CA TRP A 194 -6.44 10.68 -15.82
C TRP A 194 -7.43 11.78 -15.43
N ALA A 195 -8.40 11.46 -14.57
CA ALA A 195 -9.43 12.41 -14.17
C ALA A 195 -8.88 13.56 -13.32
N VAL A 196 -7.81 13.31 -12.57
CA VAL A 196 -7.22 14.29 -11.63
C VAL A 196 -5.99 15.02 -12.17
N GLY A 197 -5.36 14.53 -13.24
CA GLY A 197 -4.13 15.14 -13.75
C GLY A 197 -4.38 16.32 -14.70
N GLU A 198 -3.43 17.26 -14.70
CA GLU A 198 -3.43 18.40 -15.62
C GLU A 198 -3.11 17.94 -17.05
N ARG A 199 -3.92 18.38 -18.01
CA ARG A 199 -3.83 17.98 -19.42
C ARG A 199 -3.13 19.05 -20.25
N ASP A 200 -2.39 18.60 -21.26
CA ASP A 200 -1.82 19.48 -22.29
C ASP A 200 -2.88 19.92 -23.32
N GLN A 201 -2.43 20.60 -24.39
CA GLN A 201 -3.30 21.12 -25.45
C GLN A 201 -3.95 20.03 -26.31
N GLU A 202 -3.31 18.86 -26.42
CA GLU A 202 -3.80 17.70 -27.17
C GLU A 202 -4.57 16.71 -26.27
N GLY A 203 -4.82 17.14 -25.03
CA GLY A 203 -5.55 16.40 -24.01
C GLY A 203 -4.69 15.42 -23.23
N ASN A 204 -3.39 15.23 -23.52
CA ASN A 204 -2.51 14.24 -22.88
C ASN A 204 -2.15 14.58 -21.45
N ILE A 205 -1.77 13.55 -20.68
CA ILE A 205 -1.13 13.69 -19.37
C ILE A 205 0.18 12.94 -19.45
N GLU A 206 1.27 13.68 -19.36
CA GLU A 206 2.63 13.15 -19.51
C GLU A 206 3.39 13.29 -18.19
N ARG A 207 4.01 12.21 -17.75
CA ARG A 207 4.87 12.16 -16.56
C ARG A 207 6.19 11.51 -16.90
N GLY A 208 7.29 12.14 -16.50
CA GLY A 208 8.64 11.63 -16.76
C GLY A 208 9.19 12.07 -18.11
N ASP A 209 10.04 11.23 -18.71
CA ASP A 209 10.69 11.50 -19.99
C ASP A 209 9.81 11.00 -21.13
N VAL A 210 9.03 11.90 -21.74
CA VAL A 210 8.03 11.60 -22.78
C VAL A 210 8.26 12.45 -24.03
N ILE A 211 8.17 11.82 -25.19
CA ILE A 211 8.12 12.50 -26.49
C ILE A 211 6.84 12.08 -27.22
N SER A 212 5.95 13.05 -27.44
CA SER A 212 4.67 12.82 -28.10
C SER A 212 4.61 13.51 -29.46
N VAL A 213 4.32 12.76 -30.51
CA VAL A 213 4.12 13.27 -31.87
C VAL A 213 2.75 12.83 -32.35
N ASP A 214 1.83 13.77 -32.61
CA ASP A 214 0.44 13.45 -33.00
C ASP A 214 -0.20 12.42 -32.04
N THR A 215 -0.04 12.68 -30.73
CA THR A 215 -0.63 11.86 -29.67
C THR A 215 -1.75 12.66 -29.01
N ARG A 216 -2.91 12.03 -28.82
CA ARG A 216 -4.10 12.71 -28.30
C ARG A 216 -4.74 11.93 -27.17
N ASP A 217 -5.35 12.64 -26.22
CA ASP A 217 -6.14 12.05 -25.15
C ASP A 217 -5.49 10.80 -24.53
N SER A 218 -4.20 10.82 -24.21
CA SER A 218 -3.46 9.65 -23.71
C SER A 218 -2.73 9.93 -22.39
N TYR A 219 -2.79 8.98 -21.44
CA TYR A 219 -2.02 9.00 -20.19
C TYR A 219 -0.69 8.30 -20.41
N ILE A 220 0.43 8.98 -20.19
CA ILE A 220 1.77 8.45 -20.41
C ILE A 220 2.60 8.69 -19.14
N ASP A 221 3.05 7.61 -18.51
CA ASP A 221 3.87 7.64 -17.30
C ASP A 221 5.17 6.88 -17.54
N ALA A 222 6.27 7.61 -17.61
CA ALA A 222 7.61 7.13 -17.91
C ALA A 222 8.48 7.21 -16.65
N ALA A 223 8.52 6.13 -15.86
CA ALA A 223 9.19 6.15 -14.58
C ALA A 223 10.73 6.03 -14.68
N SER A 224 11.26 5.37 -15.71
CA SER A 224 12.68 5.03 -15.78
C SER A 224 13.37 5.24 -17.12
N ARG A 225 12.65 5.23 -18.24
CA ARG A 225 13.22 5.46 -19.57
C ARG A 225 12.29 6.30 -20.44
N LEU A 226 12.84 6.87 -21.51
CA LEU A 226 12.08 7.60 -22.51
C LEU A 226 10.93 6.76 -23.08
N VAL A 227 9.72 7.31 -23.06
CA VAL A 227 8.56 6.79 -23.79
C VAL A 227 8.25 7.73 -24.94
N ALA A 228 8.23 7.20 -26.16
CA ALA A 228 7.90 7.97 -27.35
C ALA A 228 6.62 7.44 -28.00
N THR A 229 5.67 8.33 -28.30
CA THR A 229 4.40 8.02 -28.96
C THR A 229 4.27 8.76 -30.28
N VAL A 230 3.76 8.07 -31.30
CA VAL A 230 3.59 8.64 -32.64
C VAL A 230 2.25 8.20 -33.23
N GLY A 231 1.33 9.13 -33.47
CA GLY A 231 0.05 8.86 -34.16
C GLY A 231 -0.89 7.94 -33.38
N VAL A 232 -0.92 8.05 -32.04
CA VAL A 232 -1.75 7.22 -31.17
C VAL A 232 -2.69 8.08 -30.34
N GLU A 233 -3.85 7.52 -29.99
CA GLU A 233 -4.84 8.23 -29.19
C GLU A 233 -5.53 7.32 -28.21
N HIS A 234 -6.07 7.90 -27.14
CA HIS A 234 -6.92 7.21 -26.16
C HIS A 234 -6.24 6.02 -25.45
N LEU A 235 -4.93 6.16 -25.18
CA LEU A 235 -4.13 5.12 -24.53
C LEU A 235 -3.78 5.47 -23.08
N VAL A 236 -3.50 4.42 -22.32
CA VAL A 236 -2.76 4.44 -21.06
C VAL A 236 -1.47 3.68 -21.29
N ILE A 237 -0.35 4.40 -21.18
CA ILE A 237 1.00 3.88 -21.30
C ILE A 237 1.70 4.09 -19.97
N VAL A 238 2.08 3.01 -19.31
CA VAL A 238 2.79 3.06 -18.03
C VAL A 238 4.06 2.23 -18.16
N GLU A 239 5.20 2.90 -18.12
CA GLU A 239 6.52 2.29 -18.07
C GLU A 239 7.04 2.35 -16.64
N THR A 240 7.30 1.17 -16.08
CA THR A 240 7.99 0.98 -14.81
C THR A 240 9.36 0.36 -15.05
N ALA A 241 10.18 0.31 -14.01
CA ALA A 241 11.54 -0.23 -14.11
C ALA A 241 11.60 -1.71 -14.52
N ASP A 242 10.50 -2.44 -14.44
CA ASP A 242 10.35 -3.88 -14.71
C ASP A 242 9.29 -4.25 -15.77
N ALA A 243 8.36 -3.36 -16.13
CA ALA A 243 7.31 -3.67 -17.10
C ALA A 243 6.83 -2.43 -17.87
N VAL A 244 6.20 -2.67 -19.02
CA VAL A 244 5.46 -1.65 -19.77
C VAL A 244 4.03 -2.15 -19.96
N LEU A 245 3.06 -1.34 -19.56
CA LEU A 245 1.65 -1.54 -19.85
C LEU A 245 1.23 -0.56 -20.95
N VAL A 246 0.58 -1.08 -21.98
CA VAL A 246 -0.16 -0.28 -22.96
C VAL A 246 -1.58 -0.81 -23.01
N ALA A 247 -2.55 0.03 -22.70
CA ALA A 247 -3.96 -0.31 -22.72
C ALA A 247 -4.77 0.82 -23.35
N SER A 248 -5.88 0.47 -24.00
CA SER A 248 -6.90 1.48 -24.30
C SER A 248 -7.51 1.98 -22.98
N LYS A 249 -7.81 3.27 -22.90
CA LYS A 249 -8.46 3.87 -21.73
C LYS A 249 -9.78 3.20 -21.35
N ASP A 250 -10.51 2.69 -22.34
CA ASP A 250 -11.80 2.02 -22.12
C ASP A 250 -11.65 0.62 -21.49
N GLN A 251 -10.45 0.04 -21.54
CA GLN A 251 -10.17 -1.34 -21.10
C GLN A 251 -9.17 -1.40 -19.93
N VAL A 252 -8.96 -0.28 -19.23
CA VAL A 252 -8.02 -0.21 -18.09
C VAL A 252 -8.39 -1.21 -16.98
N GLN A 253 -9.67 -1.54 -16.83
CA GLN A 253 -10.13 -2.54 -15.84
C GLN A 253 -9.64 -3.96 -16.17
N ASP A 254 -9.35 -4.27 -17.43
CA ASP A 254 -8.90 -5.60 -17.87
C ASP A 254 -7.42 -5.87 -17.55
N VAL A 255 -6.69 -4.89 -16.98
CA VAL A 255 -5.32 -5.10 -16.47
C VAL A 255 -5.26 -6.23 -15.44
N LYS A 256 -6.36 -6.47 -14.71
CA LYS A 256 -6.48 -7.63 -13.80
C LYS A 256 -6.22 -8.97 -14.50
N ALA A 257 -6.67 -9.13 -15.75
CA ALA A 257 -6.43 -10.34 -16.51
C ALA A 257 -4.92 -10.55 -16.80
N VAL A 258 -4.18 -9.47 -17.03
CA VAL A 258 -2.71 -9.52 -17.17
C VAL A 258 -2.08 -9.94 -15.86
N VAL A 259 -2.48 -9.33 -14.74
CA VAL A 259 -1.97 -9.67 -13.40
C VAL A 259 -2.22 -11.16 -13.07
N ASP A 260 -3.39 -11.69 -13.40
CA ASP A 260 -3.70 -13.10 -13.15
C ASP A 260 -2.88 -14.04 -14.05
N GLN A 261 -2.60 -13.65 -15.30
CA GLN A 261 -1.66 -14.38 -16.14
C GLN A 261 -0.22 -14.35 -15.59
N LEU A 262 0.26 -13.22 -15.06
CA LEU A 262 1.58 -13.13 -14.43
C LEU A 262 1.68 -14.10 -13.25
N LYS A 263 0.65 -14.17 -12.39
CA LYS A 263 0.59 -15.12 -11.28
C LYS A 263 0.65 -16.57 -11.76
N ASN A 264 -0.15 -16.92 -12.77
CA ASN A 264 -0.22 -18.28 -13.32
C ASN A 264 1.10 -18.71 -13.99
N ARG A 265 1.86 -17.76 -14.53
CA ARG A 265 3.18 -18.00 -15.11
C ARG A 265 4.33 -17.87 -14.09
N HIS A 266 4.02 -17.69 -12.81
CA HIS A 266 4.99 -17.49 -11.73
C HIS A 266 6.00 -16.37 -12.01
N ARG A 267 5.55 -15.32 -12.70
CA ARG A 267 6.35 -14.14 -13.03
C ARG A 267 6.53 -13.22 -11.83
N SER A 268 7.66 -12.53 -11.76
CA SER A 268 8.05 -11.72 -10.60
C SER A 268 7.46 -10.31 -10.61
N GLU A 269 7.10 -9.77 -11.77
CA GLU A 269 6.61 -8.39 -11.97
C GLU A 269 5.35 -8.07 -11.18
N GLY A 270 4.54 -9.09 -10.83
CA GLY A 270 3.38 -8.93 -9.96
C GLY A 270 3.65 -9.15 -8.46
N ARG A 271 4.89 -9.45 -8.06
CA ARG A 271 5.26 -9.88 -6.69
C ARG A 271 6.46 -9.15 -6.09
N MET A 272 7.45 -8.82 -6.91
CA MET A 272 8.70 -8.19 -6.49
C MET A 272 8.92 -6.94 -7.33
N HIS A 273 8.91 -5.79 -6.67
CA HIS A 273 9.35 -4.55 -7.30
C HIS A 273 10.85 -4.59 -7.51
N ARG A 274 11.32 -4.15 -8.68
CA ARG A 274 12.77 -4.03 -8.96
C ARG A 274 13.51 -3.20 -7.91
N LYS A 275 12.88 -2.12 -7.45
CA LYS A 275 13.35 -1.27 -6.35
C LYS A 275 12.52 -1.50 -5.10
N VAL A 276 13.19 -1.81 -4.00
CA VAL A 276 12.57 -2.23 -2.75
C VAL A 276 13.06 -1.34 -1.60
N TYR A 277 12.12 -0.70 -0.90
CA TYR A 277 12.41 0.14 0.26
C TYR A 277 12.52 -0.66 1.55
N ARG A 278 13.41 -0.21 2.42
CA ARG A 278 13.73 -0.79 3.73
C ARG A 278 13.93 0.34 4.75
N PRO A 279 13.86 0.07 6.07
CA PRO A 279 14.06 1.10 7.09
C PRO A 279 15.40 1.84 6.96
N TRP A 280 16.44 1.14 6.49
CA TRP A 280 17.77 1.70 6.28
C TRP A 280 17.95 2.42 4.92
N GLY A 281 16.97 2.39 4.01
CA GLY A 281 17.10 2.95 2.67
C GLY A 281 16.39 2.12 1.59
N CYS A 282 17.10 1.72 0.53
CA CYS A 282 16.54 0.85 -0.51
C CYS A 282 17.61 0.06 -1.26
N TYR A 283 17.17 -1.00 -1.95
CA TYR A 283 17.97 -1.63 -3.00
C TYR A 283 17.20 -1.70 -4.30
N ASP A 284 17.92 -1.67 -5.42
CA ASP A 284 17.41 -1.72 -6.78
C ASP A 284 18.14 -2.83 -7.53
N SER A 285 17.42 -3.87 -7.95
CA SER A 285 17.99 -4.98 -8.70
C SER A 285 18.21 -4.53 -10.15
N ILE A 286 19.45 -4.29 -10.53
CA ILE A 286 19.80 -3.73 -11.84
C ILE A 286 19.81 -4.83 -12.90
N ASP A 287 20.42 -5.96 -12.58
CA ASP A 287 20.65 -7.06 -13.52
C ASP A 287 20.75 -8.39 -12.76
N PHE A 288 20.38 -9.50 -13.38
CA PHE A 288 20.54 -10.83 -12.79
C PHE A 288 20.48 -11.92 -13.85
N ASP A 289 21.18 -13.02 -13.58
CA ASP A 289 21.12 -14.26 -14.35
C ASP A 289 21.37 -15.45 -13.39
N GLN A 290 21.45 -16.67 -13.92
CA GLN A 290 21.61 -17.92 -13.16
C GLN A 290 22.81 -17.92 -12.20
N ARG A 291 23.83 -17.09 -12.45
CA ARG A 291 25.11 -17.10 -11.71
C ARG A 291 25.43 -15.80 -11.00
N PHE A 292 24.70 -14.72 -11.27
CA PHE A 292 24.99 -13.42 -10.67
C PHE A 292 23.73 -12.58 -10.46
N GLN A 293 23.83 -11.63 -9.53
CA GLN A 293 22.83 -10.60 -9.33
C GLN A 293 23.53 -9.28 -9.01
N VAL A 294 23.13 -8.20 -9.67
CA VAL A 294 23.65 -6.86 -9.45
C VAL A 294 22.58 -6.01 -8.78
N LYS A 295 22.92 -5.41 -7.64
CA LYS A 295 22.06 -4.47 -6.91
C LYS A 295 22.75 -3.13 -6.77
N ARG A 296 21.98 -2.06 -6.90
CA ARG A 296 22.35 -0.75 -6.34
C ARG A 296 21.70 -0.63 -4.97
N ILE A 297 22.50 -0.43 -3.94
CA ILE A 297 22.03 -0.28 -2.56
C ILE A 297 22.26 1.16 -2.14
N THR A 298 21.20 1.82 -1.67
CA THR A 298 21.25 3.16 -1.07
C THR A 298 20.96 3.06 0.41
N VAL A 299 21.90 3.49 1.25
CA VAL A 299 21.78 3.48 2.71
C VAL A 299 21.66 4.92 3.22
N ASN A 300 20.61 5.20 3.98
CA ASN A 300 20.35 6.50 4.58
C ASN A 300 21.46 6.89 5.57
N PRO A 301 21.71 8.20 5.79
CA PRO A 301 22.66 8.67 6.79
C PRO A 301 22.42 8.06 8.17
N GLY A 302 23.47 7.53 8.80
CA GLY A 302 23.40 6.89 10.12
C GLY A 302 22.74 5.51 10.16
N ALA A 303 22.22 5.01 9.03
CA ALA A 303 21.58 3.71 8.95
C ALA A 303 22.57 2.59 8.63
N SER A 304 22.12 1.35 8.79
CA SER A 304 22.93 0.15 8.54
C SER A 304 22.09 -0.98 8.00
N LEU A 305 22.72 -1.89 7.28
CA LEU A 305 22.14 -3.21 7.04
C LEU A 305 22.36 -4.08 8.29
N SER A 306 21.51 -5.09 8.45
CA SER A 306 21.70 -6.14 9.46
C SER A 306 22.99 -6.90 9.17
N SER A 307 23.68 -7.38 10.20
CA SER A 307 24.84 -8.26 9.97
C SER A 307 24.34 -9.54 9.33
N GLN A 308 25.01 -10.02 8.29
CA GLN A 308 24.53 -11.15 7.51
C GLN A 308 25.65 -12.04 6.98
N MET A 309 25.28 -13.25 6.56
CA MET A 309 26.17 -14.23 5.94
C MET A 309 25.38 -15.03 4.91
N HIS A 310 26.03 -15.38 3.80
CA HIS A 310 25.46 -16.23 2.75
C HIS A 310 26.20 -17.56 2.67
N HIS A 311 25.45 -18.65 2.52
CA HIS A 311 26.02 -19.99 2.38
C HIS A 311 26.47 -20.32 0.95
N HIS A 312 25.90 -19.66 -0.06
CA HIS A 312 26.04 -20.11 -1.46
C HIS A 312 26.53 -19.06 -2.44
N ARG A 313 26.79 -17.83 -1.97
CA ARG A 313 27.27 -16.72 -2.80
C ARG A 313 28.34 -15.88 -2.12
N ALA A 314 29.22 -15.34 -2.96
CA ALA A 314 30.13 -14.28 -2.61
C ALA A 314 29.57 -12.94 -3.09
N GLU A 315 30.08 -11.85 -2.54
CA GLU A 315 29.66 -10.50 -2.91
C GLU A 315 30.85 -9.61 -3.19
N HIS A 316 30.69 -8.68 -4.13
CA HIS A 316 31.65 -7.62 -4.40
C HIS A 316 30.92 -6.28 -4.33
N TRP A 317 31.35 -5.42 -3.43
CA TRP A 317 30.78 -4.09 -3.24
C TRP A 317 31.72 -3.02 -3.78
N VAL A 318 31.18 -2.07 -4.55
CA VAL A 318 31.89 -0.88 -5.01
C VAL A 318 31.13 0.35 -4.52
N VAL A 319 31.81 1.26 -3.82
CA VAL A 319 31.20 2.51 -3.36
C VAL A 319 31.11 3.49 -4.53
N VAL A 320 29.90 3.93 -4.86
CA VAL A 320 29.65 4.90 -5.93
C VAL A 320 29.53 6.31 -5.36
N ARG A 321 29.00 6.46 -4.14
CA ARG A 321 28.80 7.76 -3.50
C ARG A 321 28.93 7.67 -1.99
N GLY A 322 29.64 8.61 -1.38
CA GLY A 322 29.76 8.73 0.09
C GLY A 322 30.80 7.80 0.71
N THR A 323 30.62 7.48 1.99
CA THR A 323 31.55 6.65 2.77
C THR A 323 30.81 5.48 3.40
N ALA A 324 31.27 4.26 3.11
CA ALA A 324 30.82 3.04 3.76
C ALA A 324 31.73 2.70 4.93
N ARG A 325 31.16 2.28 6.05
CA ARG A 325 31.87 1.46 7.04
C ARG A 325 31.48 0.02 6.80
N VAL A 326 32.46 -0.82 6.51
CA VAL A 326 32.26 -2.23 6.20
C VAL A 326 32.86 -3.07 7.30
N THR A 327 32.06 -3.98 7.83
CA THR A 327 32.51 -5.09 8.67
C THR A 327 32.61 -6.33 7.79
N ARG A 328 33.77 -6.99 7.78
CA ARG A 328 34.02 -8.25 7.05
C ARG A 328 34.79 -9.21 7.96
N GLY A 329 34.10 -10.21 8.49
CA GLY A 329 34.63 -11.07 9.55
C GLY A 329 34.95 -10.26 10.79
N GLU A 330 36.22 -10.22 11.18
CA GLU A 330 36.72 -9.45 12.32
C GLU A 330 37.22 -8.05 11.93
N GLU A 331 37.35 -7.78 10.62
CA GLU A 331 37.86 -6.51 10.12
C GLU A 331 36.75 -5.46 10.02
N VAL A 332 37.01 -4.24 10.48
CA VAL A 332 36.13 -3.08 10.28
C VAL A 332 36.95 -1.97 9.64
N PHE A 333 36.54 -1.52 8.45
CA PHE A 333 37.26 -0.49 7.70
C PHE A 333 36.31 0.44 6.94
N LEU A 334 36.83 1.59 6.50
CA LEU A 334 36.09 2.55 5.69
C LEU A 334 36.41 2.37 4.21
N LEU A 335 35.39 2.48 3.37
CA LEU A 335 35.51 2.63 1.93
C LEU A 335 34.89 3.95 1.50
N THR A 336 35.53 4.61 0.55
CA THR A 336 35.08 5.84 -0.09
C THR A 336 34.85 5.59 -1.57
N GLU A 337 34.36 6.60 -2.29
CA GLU A 337 34.02 6.51 -3.72
C GLU A 337 35.11 5.84 -4.55
N ASN A 338 34.68 4.94 -5.44
CA ASN A 338 35.52 4.11 -6.31
C ASN A 338 36.41 3.07 -5.59
N GLN A 339 36.30 2.92 -4.27
CA GLN A 339 36.90 1.81 -3.53
C GLN A 339 35.94 0.62 -3.46
N SER A 340 36.50 -0.59 -3.28
CA SER A 340 35.71 -1.82 -3.29
C SER A 340 36.18 -2.84 -2.27
N THR A 341 35.32 -3.81 -1.98
CA THR A 341 35.66 -4.98 -1.16
C THR A 341 34.99 -6.23 -1.70
N TYR A 342 35.68 -7.35 -1.52
CA TYR A 342 35.15 -8.69 -1.78
C TYR A 342 34.80 -9.36 -0.45
N ILE A 343 33.63 -9.98 -0.41
CA ILE A 343 33.08 -10.74 0.70
C ILE A 343 32.98 -12.21 0.27
N SER A 344 33.83 -13.05 0.86
CA SER A 344 33.82 -14.49 0.57
C SER A 344 32.56 -15.18 1.10
N VAL A 345 32.19 -16.30 0.48
CA VAL A 345 31.12 -17.20 0.95
C VAL A 345 31.36 -17.56 2.42
N GLY A 346 30.29 -17.53 3.24
CA GLY A 346 30.36 -17.88 4.66
C GLY A 346 31.01 -16.81 5.56
N VAL A 347 31.43 -15.67 5.02
CA VAL A 347 31.96 -14.57 5.84
C VAL A 347 30.82 -13.68 6.31
N ARG A 348 30.73 -13.48 7.63
CA ARG A 348 29.83 -12.49 8.23
C ARG A 348 30.25 -11.09 7.79
N HIS A 349 29.28 -10.28 7.40
CA HIS A 349 29.55 -8.93 6.92
C HIS A 349 28.40 -7.97 7.22
N ARG A 350 28.71 -6.68 7.25
CA ARG A 350 27.75 -5.60 7.49
C ARG A 350 28.15 -4.34 6.73
N LEU A 351 27.16 -3.65 6.19
CA LEU A 351 27.30 -2.33 5.56
C LEU A 351 26.65 -1.25 6.42
N GLU A 352 27.40 -0.20 6.73
CA GLU A 352 26.94 0.95 7.50
C GLU A 352 27.22 2.25 6.75
N ASN A 353 26.32 3.23 6.86
CA ASN A 353 26.56 4.61 6.43
C ASN A 353 26.85 5.51 7.65
N PRO A 354 28.13 5.71 8.03
CA PRO A 354 28.49 6.64 9.11
C PRO A 354 28.39 8.12 8.70
N GLY A 355 28.09 8.40 7.44
CA GLY A 355 28.10 9.74 6.86
C GLY A 355 26.81 10.53 7.11
N LYS A 356 26.79 11.74 6.55
CA LYS A 356 25.65 12.67 6.59
C LYS A 356 24.89 12.77 5.26
N ILE A 357 25.36 12.07 4.22
CA ILE A 357 24.70 11.97 2.91
C ILE A 357 24.35 10.51 2.64
N PRO A 358 23.38 10.21 1.75
CA PRO A 358 23.11 8.84 1.33
C PRO A 358 24.38 8.17 0.77
N LEU A 359 24.64 6.96 1.27
CA LEU A 359 25.67 6.06 0.75
C LEU A 359 25.08 5.26 -0.39
N GLU A 360 25.75 5.21 -1.54
CA GLU A 360 25.36 4.38 -2.67
C GLU A 360 26.47 3.39 -3.00
N ILE A 361 26.14 2.10 -3.06
CA ILE A 361 27.04 1.04 -3.51
C ILE A 361 26.42 0.25 -4.66
N VAL A 362 27.27 -0.32 -5.50
CA VAL A 362 26.92 -1.41 -6.41
C VAL A 362 27.43 -2.70 -5.80
N GLU A 363 26.51 -3.63 -5.57
CA GLU A 363 26.77 -4.99 -5.11
C GLU A 363 26.63 -5.96 -6.28
N VAL A 364 27.66 -6.77 -6.51
CA VAL A 364 27.62 -7.91 -7.42
C VAL A 364 27.69 -9.18 -6.59
N GLN A 365 26.60 -9.93 -6.58
CA GLN A 365 26.52 -11.24 -5.97
C GLN A 365 26.88 -12.30 -7.02
N SER A 366 27.65 -13.32 -6.65
CA SER A 366 28.02 -14.42 -7.54
C SER A 366 28.00 -15.75 -6.81
N GLY A 367 27.30 -16.75 -7.35
CA GLY A 367 27.09 -18.01 -6.67
C GLY A 367 26.27 -19.03 -7.46
N SER A 368 26.09 -20.21 -6.87
CA SER A 368 25.18 -21.25 -7.41
C SER A 368 23.74 -21.06 -6.96
N TYR A 369 23.49 -20.23 -5.94
CA TYR A 369 22.18 -19.89 -5.42
C TYR A 369 22.18 -18.45 -4.93
N LEU A 370 21.15 -17.69 -5.28
CA LEU A 370 21.05 -16.24 -5.04
C LEU A 370 19.73 -15.84 -4.37
N GLY A 371 18.98 -16.81 -3.82
CA GLY A 371 17.76 -16.53 -3.06
C GLY A 371 18.02 -15.69 -1.81
N GLU A 372 16.98 -15.03 -1.29
CA GLU A 372 17.07 -14.28 -0.02
C GLU A 372 16.88 -15.16 1.22
N ASP A 373 16.56 -16.45 1.04
CA ASP A 373 16.35 -17.47 2.08
C ASP A 373 17.65 -18.14 2.54
N ASP A 374 18.77 -17.96 1.82
CA ASP A 374 20.10 -18.43 2.26
C ASP A 374 20.79 -17.48 3.26
N ILE A 375 20.14 -16.36 3.56
CA ILE A 375 20.70 -15.26 4.33
C ILE A 375 20.55 -15.56 5.82
N VAL A 376 21.66 -15.83 6.48
CA VAL A 376 21.70 -15.91 7.95
C VAL A 376 21.93 -14.50 8.48
N ARG A 377 20.95 -13.97 9.23
CA ARG A 377 21.02 -12.63 9.83
C ARG A 377 21.46 -12.71 11.29
N TYR A 378 22.38 -11.83 11.65
CA TYR A 378 22.91 -11.63 12.99
C TYR A 378 22.65 -10.16 13.37
N ASP A 379 22.41 -9.90 14.67
CA ASP A 379 22.18 -8.55 15.19
C ASP A 379 21.20 -7.73 14.34
N ASP A 380 20.06 -8.35 14.02
CA ASP A 380 19.06 -7.72 13.18
C ASP A 380 18.26 -6.68 13.96
N VAL A 381 18.76 -5.45 13.92
CA VAL A 381 18.13 -4.25 14.51
C VAL A 381 16.78 -3.91 13.85
N TYR A 382 16.34 -4.69 12.85
CA TYR A 382 15.08 -4.49 12.14
C TYR A 382 14.15 -5.71 12.16
N GLY A 383 14.45 -6.71 13.00
CA GLY A 383 13.50 -7.80 13.32
C GLY A 383 13.13 -8.74 12.17
N ARG A 384 13.94 -8.90 11.13
CA ARG A 384 13.71 -9.80 9.98
C ARG A 384 14.36 -11.18 10.13
N GLY A 385 14.88 -11.50 11.32
CA GLY A 385 15.24 -12.87 11.69
C GLY A 385 13.97 -13.71 11.85
N GLU A 386 13.90 -14.83 11.12
CA GLU A 386 12.98 -15.93 11.44
C GLU A 386 13.38 -16.62 12.73
#